data_AF-A0A7X4EIT7-F1
#
_entry.id   AF-A0A7X4EIT7-F1
#
_cell.length_a   1.000
_cell.length_b   1.000
_cell.length_c   1.000
_cell.angle_alpha   90.00
_cell.angle_beta   90.00
_cell.angle_gamma   90.00
#
_symmetry.space_group_name_H-M   'P 1'
#
loop_
_entity.id
_entity.type
_entity.pdbx_description
1 polymer ?
#
loop_
_entity_poly.entity_id
_entity_poly.type
_entity_poly.pdbx_seq_one_letter_code
_entity_poly.pdbx_strand_id
1 'polypeptide(L)'
;MSRVAVIALLASVVGAGEVAGQAALSFERYLETVEPIFLVDRGGWGPGRAPCVTCHAEQGTPLRLQRLRETAEGEVYWSEEDSRRNFEVVSRLVRPGDPDRSRLLREALVQSAGGAAIHVGGKFFESKSDPEWRAMAEWVAAADPVEPPSLPSLDYEFFRDCVQRVYLDKRPGDVECVHCHESGTRGFARPIPEGRDFWNEEETERNFAVTRRYVEPGEPMMSRLLTHPLAPAGGGDYFHGGPRRWASTEDPEWQMLAAWVRGETPACVVGEGYR
;
A
#
# COMPACT_ATOMS: atom_id res chain seq x y z
N MET A 1 10.89 72.56 -47.41
CA MET A 1 9.80 71.93 -46.62
C MET A 1 10.12 70.44 -46.50
N SER A 2 10.79 70.05 -45.41
CA SER A 2 11.24 68.68 -45.14
C SER A 2 10.04 67.77 -44.84
N ARG A 3 9.97 66.63 -45.53
CA ARG A 3 9.05 65.53 -45.19
C ARG A 3 9.79 64.54 -44.29
N VAL A 4 9.38 64.49 -43.03
CA VAL A 4 9.84 63.51 -42.03
C VAL A 4 9.15 62.17 -42.31
N ALA A 5 9.96 61.11 -42.45
CA ALA A 5 9.51 59.74 -42.56
C ALA A 5 9.14 59.20 -41.16
N VAL A 6 7.95 58.62 -41.02
CA VAL A 6 7.54 57.90 -39.81
C VAL A 6 7.70 56.41 -40.09
N ILE A 7 8.72 55.80 -39.48
CA ILE A 7 8.93 54.34 -39.47
C ILE A 7 8.10 53.79 -38.30
N ALA A 8 7.05 53.03 -38.60
CA ALA A 8 6.29 52.30 -37.60
C ALA A 8 7.06 51.04 -37.18
N LEU A 9 7.54 51.02 -35.94
CA LEU A 9 8.17 49.85 -35.32
C LEU A 9 7.06 48.91 -34.81
N LEU A 10 6.87 47.76 -35.47
CA LEU A 10 6.03 46.68 -34.95
C LEU A 10 6.80 45.96 -33.85
N ALA A 11 6.40 46.20 -32.60
CA ALA A 11 6.88 45.43 -31.46
C ALA A 11 6.18 44.07 -31.41
N SER A 12 6.89 43.03 -31.80
CA SER A 12 6.46 41.64 -31.64
C SER A 12 6.49 41.29 -30.15
N VAL A 13 5.33 41.18 -29.51
CA VAL A 13 5.21 40.59 -28.17
C VAL A 13 5.41 39.09 -28.34
N VAL A 14 6.62 38.61 -28.05
CA VAL A 14 6.89 37.19 -27.85
C VAL A 14 6.17 36.82 -26.55
N GLY A 15 5.01 36.19 -26.68
CA GLY A 15 4.37 35.53 -25.55
C GLY A 15 5.32 34.49 -24.99
N ALA A 16 5.74 34.67 -23.74
CA ALA A 16 6.30 33.58 -22.96
C ALA A 16 5.19 32.53 -22.86
N GLY A 17 5.26 31.49 -23.69
CA GLY A 17 4.47 30.31 -23.48
C GLY A 17 4.80 29.78 -22.10
N GLU A 18 3.82 29.77 -21.20
CA GLU A 18 3.87 28.93 -20.02
C GLU A 18 4.24 27.54 -20.51
N VAL A 19 5.41 27.06 -20.08
CA VAL A 19 5.71 25.64 -20.14
C VAL A 19 4.67 25.01 -19.23
N ALA A 20 3.60 24.47 -19.82
CA ALA A 20 2.55 23.76 -19.10
C ALA A 20 3.24 22.69 -18.23
N GLY A 21 3.28 22.94 -16.92
CA GLY A 21 3.80 21.99 -15.96
C GLY A 21 2.86 20.78 -15.90
N GLN A 22 3.45 19.61 -15.65
CA GLN A 22 2.70 18.37 -15.50
C GLN A 22 1.69 18.51 -14.34
N ALA A 23 0.40 18.28 -14.61
CA ALA A 23 -0.65 18.34 -13.61
C ALA A 23 -0.52 17.17 -12.63
N ALA A 24 -0.12 17.46 -11.39
CA ALA A 24 -0.08 16.47 -10.33
C ALA A 24 -1.50 16.13 -9.81
N LEU A 25 -1.62 15.03 -9.06
CA LEU A 25 -2.84 14.73 -8.31
C LEU A 25 -3.19 15.91 -7.38
N SER A 26 -4.42 16.38 -7.42
CA SER A 26 -4.88 17.51 -6.60
C SER A 26 -5.29 17.05 -5.21
N PHE A 27 -4.64 17.60 -4.17
CA PHE A 27 -5.03 17.36 -2.77
C PHE A 27 -6.40 17.97 -2.45
N GLU A 28 -6.69 19.17 -2.97
CA GLU A 28 -7.98 19.84 -2.79
C GLU A 28 -9.13 19.00 -3.35
N ARG A 29 -9.02 18.52 -4.60
CA ARG A 29 -10.03 17.63 -5.18
C ARG A 29 -10.11 16.30 -4.44
N TYR A 30 -8.99 15.76 -3.96
CA TYR A 30 -9.00 14.55 -3.14
C TYR A 30 -9.87 14.73 -1.88
N LEU A 31 -9.69 15.83 -1.14
CA LEU A 31 -10.48 16.12 0.06
C LEU A 31 -11.98 16.24 -0.26
N GLU A 32 -12.31 16.87 -1.38
CA GLU A 32 -13.70 17.13 -1.76
C GLU A 32 -14.43 15.91 -2.32
N THR A 33 -13.75 15.10 -3.14
CA THR A 33 -14.42 14.08 -3.96
C THR A 33 -13.97 12.64 -3.67
N VAL A 34 -12.83 12.42 -3.02
CA VAL A 34 -12.25 11.08 -2.82
C VAL A 34 -12.27 10.68 -1.35
N GLU A 35 -11.70 11.48 -0.46
CA GLU A 35 -11.61 11.17 0.97
C GLU A 35 -12.96 10.83 1.62
N PRO A 36 -14.07 11.54 1.32
CA PRO A 36 -15.37 11.24 1.91
C PRO A 36 -15.87 9.82 1.58
N ILE A 37 -15.49 9.26 0.43
CA ILE A 37 -15.91 7.92 -0.01
C ILE A 37 -15.48 6.84 1.00
N PHE A 38 -14.35 7.05 1.68
CA PHE A 38 -13.82 6.09 2.66
C PHE A 38 -14.65 6.02 3.95
N LEU A 39 -15.45 7.06 4.22
CA LEU A 39 -16.26 7.23 5.42
C LEU A 39 -17.73 6.87 5.21
N VAL A 40 -18.17 6.73 3.95
CA VAL A 40 -19.57 6.46 3.60
C VAL A 40 -20.07 5.24 4.38
N ASP A 41 -21.15 5.43 5.13
CA ASP A 41 -21.90 4.34 5.75
C ASP A 41 -22.58 3.51 4.66
N ARG A 42 -22.32 2.21 4.68
CA ARG A 42 -22.80 1.25 3.68
C ARG A 42 -23.75 0.22 4.31
N GLY A 43 -24.36 0.58 5.44
CA GLY A 43 -25.49 -0.14 6.01
C GLY A 43 -25.11 -1.31 6.92
N GLY A 44 -23.93 -1.26 7.54
CA GLY A 44 -23.59 -2.16 8.65
C GLY A 44 -22.13 -2.61 8.69
N TRP A 45 -21.89 -3.69 9.43
CA TRP A 45 -20.55 -4.29 9.57
C TRP A 45 -20.44 -5.55 8.70
N GLY A 46 -19.36 -5.66 7.94
CA GLY A 46 -19.05 -6.84 7.11
C GLY A 46 -18.67 -6.52 5.65
N PRO A 47 -18.27 -7.53 4.87
CA PRO A 47 -17.82 -7.34 3.49
C PRO A 47 -18.90 -6.69 2.61
N GLY A 48 -18.53 -5.66 1.86
CA GLY A 48 -19.39 -4.90 0.95
C GLY A 48 -20.34 -3.92 1.65
N ARG A 49 -20.27 -3.79 2.99
CA ARG A 49 -21.22 -2.99 3.79
C ARG A 49 -20.57 -2.13 4.87
N ALA A 50 -19.34 -2.43 5.29
CA ALA A 50 -18.58 -1.56 6.17
C ALA A 50 -17.98 -0.38 5.38
N PRO A 51 -17.91 0.83 5.97
CA PRO A 51 -17.06 1.91 5.47
C PRO A 51 -15.63 1.41 5.22
N CYS A 52 -14.96 1.93 4.20
CA CYS A 52 -13.60 1.51 3.87
C CYS A 52 -12.66 1.73 5.07
N VAL A 53 -12.83 2.86 5.77
CA VAL A 53 -12.04 3.22 6.96
C VAL A 53 -12.12 2.15 8.07
N THR A 54 -13.23 1.41 8.20
CA THR A 54 -13.39 0.39 9.25
C THR A 54 -12.34 -0.72 9.14
N CYS A 55 -11.94 -1.08 7.93
CA CYS A 55 -10.91 -2.10 7.70
C CYS A 55 -9.54 -1.48 7.40
N HIS A 56 -9.49 -0.25 6.90
CA HIS A 56 -8.25 0.37 6.44
C HIS A 56 -7.63 1.35 7.44
N ALA A 57 -8.32 1.75 8.51
CA ALA A 57 -7.74 2.61 9.55
C ALA A 57 -6.65 1.87 10.35
N GLU A 58 -5.41 2.31 10.18
CA GLU A 58 -4.20 1.82 10.87
C GLU A 58 -3.95 0.31 10.82
N GLN A 59 -4.68 -0.42 9.97
CA GLN A 59 -4.36 -1.81 9.66
C GLN A 59 -3.25 -1.85 8.62
N GLY A 60 -2.44 -2.90 8.65
CA GLY A 60 -1.44 -3.26 7.65
C GLY A 60 -2.06 -3.72 6.34
N THR A 61 -2.87 -2.85 5.74
CA THR A 61 -3.36 -2.95 4.37
C THR A 61 -2.64 -1.90 3.53
N PRO A 62 -2.53 -2.06 2.20
CA PRO A 62 -1.90 -1.03 1.37
C PRO A 62 -2.57 0.35 1.46
N LEU A 63 -3.89 0.43 1.65
CA LEU A 63 -4.63 1.70 1.78
C LEU A 63 -4.45 2.41 3.14
N ARG A 64 -4.02 1.68 4.18
CA ARG A 64 -3.69 2.17 5.54
C ARG A 64 -4.00 3.64 5.84
N LEU A 65 -5.28 3.93 6.05
CA LEU A 65 -5.76 5.26 6.41
C LEU A 65 -5.38 5.58 7.85
N GLN A 66 -5.25 6.86 8.18
CA GLN A 66 -5.07 7.30 9.56
C GLN A 66 -6.30 6.97 10.40
N ARG A 67 -6.12 6.79 11.71
CA ARG A 67 -7.25 6.63 12.62
C ARG A 67 -8.08 7.91 12.66
N LEU A 68 -9.40 7.74 12.68
CA LEU A 68 -10.31 8.85 12.91
C LEU A 68 -10.14 9.39 14.33
N ARG A 69 -10.21 10.71 14.44
CA ARG A 69 -10.32 11.43 15.71
C ARG A 69 -11.79 11.62 16.02
N GLU A 70 -12.11 11.76 17.29
CA GLU A 70 -13.48 11.97 17.76
C GLU A 70 -13.52 13.23 18.63
N THR A 71 -14.50 14.11 18.40
CA THR A 71 -14.74 15.26 19.28
C THR A 71 -15.42 14.83 20.58
N ALA A 72 -15.56 15.73 21.54
CA ALA A 72 -16.29 15.45 22.78
C ALA A 72 -17.78 15.16 22.52
N GLU A 73 -18.29 15.67 21.40
CA GLU A 73 -19.66 15.51 20.93
C GLU A 73 -19.87 14.26 20.05
N GLY A 74 -18.82 13.46 19.83
CA GLY A 74 -18.88 12.21 19.07
C GLY A 74 -18.74 12.37 17.55
N GLU A 75 -18.32 13.54 17.07
CA GLU A 75 -18.07 13.76 15.63
C GLU A 75 -16.72 13.16 15.26
N VAL A 76 -16.70 12.30 14.23
CA VAL A 76 -15.48 11.67 13.74
C VAL A 76 -14.90 12.44 12.55
N TYR A 77 -13.58 12.68 12.57
CA TYR A 77 -12.91 13.45 11.52
C TYR A 77 -11.43 13.06 11.36
N TRP A 78 -10.87 13.42 10.21
CA TRP A 78 -9.43 13.52 10.00
C TRP A 78 -9.01 14.99 10.09
N SER A 79 -7.92 15.27 10.81
CA SER A 79 -7.29 16.59 10.71
C SER A 79 -6.61 16.76 9.35
N GLU A 80 -6.27 18.00 8.98
CA GLU A 80 -5.53 18.25 7.74
C GLU A 80 -4.24 17.42 7.65
N GLU A 81 -3.51 17.26 8.76
CA GLU A 81 -2.31 16.41 8.81
C GLU A 81 -2.64 14.94 8.49
N ASP A 82 -3.76 14.43 9.01
CA ASP A 82 -4.17 13.05 8.75
C ASP A 82 -4.57 12.87 7.29
N SER A 83 -5.34 13.82 6.75
CA SER A 83 -5.76 13.80 5.35
C SER A 83 -4.57 13.91 4.39
N ARG A 84 -3.52 14.67 4.73
CA ARG A 84 -2.28 14.71 3.94
C ARG A 84 -1.57 13.35 3.93
N ARG A 85 -1.50 12.67 5.07
CA ARG A 85 -0.94 11.31 5.15
C ARG A 85 -1.80 10.30 4.37
N ASN A 86 -3.12 10.40 4.46
CA ASN A 86 -4.03 9.58 3.66
C ASN A 86 -3.81 9.82 2.17
N PHE A 87 -3.71 11.09 1.74
CA PHE A 87 -3.44 11.46 0.35
C PHE A 87 -2.13 10.86 -0.17
N GLU A 88 -1.06 10.86 0.63
CA GLU A 88 0.20 10.20 0.24
C GLU A 88 0.03 8.69 0.02
N VAL A 89 -0.71 8.02 0.90
CA VAL A 89 -1.00 6.59 0.76
C VAL A 89 -1.86 6.32 -0.47
N VAL A 90 -2.94 7.08 -0.66
CA VAL A 90 -3.87 6.94 -1.78
C VAL A 90 -3.18 7.24 -3.11
N SER A 91 -2.29 8.23 -3.15
CA SER A 91 -1.50 8.60 -4.34
C SER A 91 -0.60 7.46 -4.82
N ARG A 92 -0.07 6.63 -3.90
CA ARG A 92 0.71 5.44 -4.25
C ARG A 92 -0.14 4.29 -4.83
N LEU A 93 -1.46 4.33 -4.62
CA LEU A 93 -2.38 3.28 -5.06
C LEU A 93 -3.10 3.62 -6.37
N VAL A 94 -2.82 4.79 -6.94
CA VAL A 94 -3.31 5.21 -8.24
C VAL A 94 -2.18 5.37 -9.24
N ARG A 95 -2.51 5.26 -10.52
CA ARG A 95 -1.64 5.64 -11.63
C ARG A 95 -2.18 6.95 -12.19
N PRO A 96 -1.52 8.09 -11.96
CA PRO A 96 -1.95 9.37 -12.53
C PRO A 96 -2.27 9.23 -14.02
N GLY A 97 -3.40 9.80 -14.45
CA GLY A 97 -3.90 9.71 -15.82
C GLY A 97 -4.49 8.36 -16.24
N ASP A 98 -4.42 7.30 -15.42
CA ASP A 98 -4.91 5.97 -15.75
C ASP A 98 -5.76 5.34 -14.62
N PRO A 99 -7.06 5.69 -14.56
CA PRO A 99 -7.99 5.13 -13.58
C PRO A 99 -8.14 3.59 -13.66
N ASP A 100 -8.05 3.02 -14.87
CA ASP A 100 -8.32 1.60 -15.10
C ASP A 100 -7.17 0.68 -14.66
N ARG A 101 -5.95 1.22 -14.60
CA ARG A 101 -4.77 0.53 -14.05
C ARG A 101 -4.45 0.93 -12.61
N SER A 102 -5.26 1.79 -12.00
CA SER A 102 -5.12 2.21 -10.60
C SER A 102 -5.63 1.12 -9.65
N ARG A 103 -4.81 0.73 -8.67
CA ARG A 103 -5.16 -0.33 -7.71
C ARG A 103 -6.38 0.06 -6.88
N LEU A 104 -6.39 1.29 -6.35
CA LEU A 104 -7.50 1.81 -5.55
C LEU A 104 -8.87 1.59 -6.23
N LEU A 105 -8.97 1.91 -7.52
CA LEU A 105 -10.20 1.80 -8.30
C LEU A 105 -10.56 0.36 -8.68
N ARG A 106 -9.58 -0.53 -8.77
CA ARG A 106 -9.79 -1.94 -9.15
C ARG A 106 -10.19 -2.81 -7.96
N GLU A 107 -9.65 -2.56 -6.77
CA GLU A 107 -9.85 -3.45 -5.62
C GLU A 107 -11.33 -3.54 -5.22
N ALA A 108 -12.03 -2.41 -5.18
CA ALA A 108 -13.45 -2.35 -4.79
C ALA A 108 -14.44 -2.60 -5.95
N LEU A 109 -13.98 -2.62 -7.20
CA LEU A 109 -14.80 -2.87 -8.40
C LEU A 109 -14.99 -4.38 -8.63
N VAL A 110 -16.18 -4.81 -9.08
CA VAL A 110 -16.42 -6.20 -9.46
C VAL A 110 -15.54 -6.64 -10.63
N GLN A 111 -15.18 -7.93 -10.67
CA GLN A 111 -14.24 -8.46 -11.65
C GLN A 111 -14.78 -8.35 -13.10
N SER A 112 -16.08 -8.52 -13.31
CA SER A 112 -16.73 -8.37 -14.63
C SER A 112 -16.60 -6.97 -15.22
N ALA A 113 -16.40 -5.95 -14.39
CA ALA A 113 -16.15 -4.57 -14.79
C ALA A 113 -14.66 -4.20 -14.87
N GLY A 114 -13.75 -5.17 -14.70
CA GLY A 114 -12.30 -4.97 -14.74
C GLY A 114 -11.63 -4.82 -13.37
N GLY A 115 -12.37 -5.05 -12.28
CA GLY A 115 -11.82 -5.03 -10.93
C GLY A 115 -10.96 -6.25 -10.56
N ALA A 116 -10.37 -6.21 -9.36
CA ALA A 116 -9.56 -7.29 -8.82
C ALA A 116 -10.39 -8.57 -8.56
N ALA A 117 -9.77 -9.74 -8.63
CA ALA A 117 -10.47 -11.01 -8.38
C ALA A 117 -10.96 -11.14 -6.93
N ILE A 118 -10.19 -10.64 -5.96
CA ILE A 118 -10.46 -10.78 -4.53
C ILE A 118 -10.23 -9.45 -3.85
N HIS A 119 -11.17 -9.04 -3.01
CA HIS A 119 -10.99 -7.98 -2.03
C HIS A 119 -11.71 -8.40 -0.75
N VAL A 120 -10.98 -8.51 0.36
CA VAL A 120 -11.52 -9.07 1.62
C VAL A 120 -12.66 -8.23 2.16
N GLY A 121 -12.58 -6.91 1.98
CA GLY A 121 -13.65 -5.97 2.34
C GLY A 121 -14.89 -6.04 1.46
N GLY A 122 -14.93 -6.91 0.44
CA GLY A 122 -16.03 -7.04 -0.50
C GLY A 122 -15.91 -6.12 -1.73
N LYS A 123 -16.89 -6.22 -2.62
CA LYS A 123 -17.03 -5.35 -3.80
C LYS A 123 -18.09 -4.30 -3.51
N PHE A 124 -17.79 -3.06 -3.87
CA PHE A 124 -18.62 -1.89 -3.61
C PHE A 124 -19.18 -1.29 -4.89
N PHE A 125 -18.48 -1.48 -6.01
CA PHE A 125 -18.88 -0.94 -7.31
C PHE A 125 -19.21 -2.08 -8.25
N GLU A 126 -20.47 -2.15 -8.69
CA GLU A 126 -20.94 -3.11 -9.70
C GLU A 126 -20.50 -2.72 -11.11
N SER A 127 -20.18 -1.44 -11.33
CA SER A 127 -19.72 -0.94 -12.62
C SER A 127 -18.93 0.36 -12.48
N LYS A 128 -18.25 0.74 -13.57
CA LYS A 128 -17.59 2.04 -13.71
C LYS A 128 -18.57 3.22 -13.84
N SER A 129 -19.88 2.96 -13.86
CA SER A 129 -20.90 4.00 -13.83
C SER A 129 -21.31 4.40 -12.42
N ASP A 130 -20.77 3.74 -11.39
CA ASP A 130 -20.98 4.14 -10.02
C ASP A 130 -20.46 5.57 -9.79
N PRO A 131 -21.23 6.46 -9.13
CA PRO A 131 -20.83 7.85 -8.93
C PRO A 131 -19.56 8.00 -8.09
N GLU A 132 -19.35 7.16 -7.08
CA GLU A 132 -18.15 7.19 -6.23
C GLU A 132 -16.93 6.68 -7.01
N TRP A 133 -17.11 5.63 -7.81
CA TRP A 133 -16.06 5.16 -8.71
C TRP A 133 -15.65 6.25 -9.71
N ARG A 134 -16.63 6.95 -10.31
CA ARG A 134 -16.39 8.06 -11.24
C ARG A 134 -15.67 9.22 -10.60
N ALA A 135 -16.06 9.62 -9.38
CA ALA A 135 -15.39 10.70 -8.66
C ALA A 135 -13.89 10.40 -8.46
N MET A 136 -13.54 9.17 -8.09
CA MET A 136 -12.13 8.75 -8.03
C MET A 136 -11.47 8.71 -9.42
N ALA A 137 -12.17 8.22 -10.43
CA ALA A 137 -11.64 8.13 -11.79
C ALA A 137 -11.37 9.50 -12.41
N GLU A 138 -12.25 10.47 -12.20
CA GLU A 138 -12.09 11.85 -12.64
C GLU A 138 -10.91 12.53 -11.94
N TRP A 139 -10.75 12.31 -10.63
CA TRP A 139 -9.58 12.80 -9.89
C TRP A 139 -8.27 12.23 -10.44
N VAL A 140 -8.21 10.92 -10.71
CA VAL A 140 -7.02 10.27 -11.29
C VAL A 140 -6.75 10.72 -12.73
N ALA A 141 -7.79 10.79 -13.56
CA ALA A 141 -7.67 11.14 -14.98
C ALA A 141 -7.31 12.62 -15.20
N ALA A 142 -7.59 13.49 -14.24
CA ALA A 142 -7.23 14.90 -14.30
C ALA A 142 -5.74 15.17 -14.09
N ALA A 143 -5.00 14.19 -13.56
CA ALA A 143 -3.54 14.27 -13.44
C ALA A 143 -2.88 13.78 -14.74
N ASP A 144 -1.74 14.38 -15.08
CA ASP A 144 -0.96 13.92 -16.21
C ASP A 144 -0.36 12.54 -15.93
N PRO A 145 -0.30 11.65 -16.94
CA PRO A 145 0.36 10.37 -16.81
C PRO A 145 1.82 10.53 -16.37
N VAL A 146 2.15 9.89 -15.25
CA VAL A 146 3.51 9.78 -14.76
C VAL A 146 3.93 8.32 -14.90
N GLU A 147 5.08 8.08 -15.55
CA GLU A 147 5.67 6.75 -15.57
C GLU A 147 5.98 6.35 -14.13
N PRO A 148 5.39 5.27 -13.60
CA PRO A 148 5.66 4.85 -12.24
C PRO A 148 7.14 4.49 -12.12
N PRO A 149 7.78 4.79 -10.98
CA PRO A 149 9.14 4.32 -10.73
C PRO A 149 9.18 2.79 -10.84
N SER A 150 10.28 2.26 -11.38
CA SER A 150 10.51 0.81 -11.38
C SER A 150 10.55 0.32 -9.93
N LEU A 151 9.65 -0.59 -9.58
CA LEU A 151 9.65 -1.22 -8.27
C LEU A 151 10.93 -2.06 -8.09
N PRO A 152 11.55 -2.05 -6.89
CA PRO A 152 12.69 -2.91 -6.63
C PRO A 152 12.29 -4.38 -6.77
N SER A 153 13.20 -5.20 -7.29
CA SER A 153 13.06 -6.65 -7.25
C SER A 153 13.44 -7.16 -5.87
N LEU A 154 12.62 -8.06 -5.32
CA LEU A 154 12.98 -8.77 -4.09
C LEU A 154 14.10 -9.77 -4.38
N ASP A 155 15.14 -9.75 -3.57
CA ASP A 155 16.28 -10.65 -3.67
C ASP A 155 15.85 -12.08 -3.26
N TYR A 156 15.90 -13.00 -4.22
CA TYR A 156 15.55 -14.41 -4.01
C TYR A 156 16.60 -15.15 -3.18
N GLU A 157 17.88 -14.86 -3.37
CA GLU A 157 18.95 -15.53 -2.62
C GLU A 157 18.87 -15.13 -1.15
N PHE A 158 18.66 -13.83 -0.87
CA PHE A 158 18.42 -13.37 0.49
C PHE A 158 17.14 -13.98 1.09
N PHE A 159 16.09 -14.17 0.29
CA PHE A 159 14.90 -14.87 0.74
C PHE A 159 15.18 -16.31 1.14
N ARG A 160 15.85 -17.08 0.27
CA ARG A 160 16.24 -18.47 0.50
C ARG A 160 17.09 -18.59 1.76
N ASP A 161 18.11 -17.75 1.86
CA ASP A 161 19.17 -17.91 2.85
C ASP A 161 18.83 -17.27 4.19
N CYS A 162 17.99 -16.23 4.24
CA CYS A 162 17.68 -15.48 5.46
C CYS A 162 16.18 -15.36 5.77
N VAL A 163 15.35 -14.85 4.85
CA VAL A 163 13.93 -14.55 5.16
C VAL A 163 13.18 -15.80 5.60
N GLN A 164 13.39 -16.95 4.95
CA GLN A 164 12.75 -18.20 5.37
C GLN A 164 13.19 -18.67 6.76
N ARG A 165 14.39 -18.30 7.23
CA ARG A 165 14.82 -18.62 8.59
C ARG A 165 13.96 -17.92 9.64
N VAL A 166 13.46 -16.71 9.34
CA VAL A 166 12.50 -16.01 10.21
C VAL A 166 11.25 -16.86 10.46
N TYR A 167 10.85 -17.69 9.49
CA TYR A 167 9.66 -18.52 9.62
C TYR A 167 9.84 -19.71 10.57
N LEU A 168 11.09 -20.12 10.79
CA LEU A 168 11.49 -21.23 11.65
C LEU A 168 12.07 -20.75 12.99
N ASP A 169 12.56 -19.53 13.05
CA ASP A 169 13.15 -18.95 14.24
C ASP A 169 12.08 -18.65 15.29
N LYS A 170 12.20 -19.34 16.43
CA LYS A 170 11.35 -19.16 17.60
C LYS A 170 11.97 -18.14 18.54
N ARG A 171 11.36 -16.96 18.64
CA ARG A 171 11.72 -15.96 19.67
C ARG A 171 11.23 -16.42 21.06
N PRO A 172 11.90 -16.02 22.16
CA PRO A 172 11.46 -16.36 23.50
C PRO A 172 10.03 -15.91 23.78
N GLY A 173 9.16 -16.85 24.16
CA GLY A 173 7.74 -16.59 24.44
C GLY A 173 6.81 -16.65 23.23
N ASP A 174 7.35 -16.86 22.03
CA ASP A 174 6.58 -16.90 20.78
C ASP A 174 6.44 -18.32 20.20
N VAL A 175 5.76 -18.41 19.05
CA VAL A 175 5.70 -19.59 18.18
C VAL A 175 6.27 -19.23 16.81
N GLU A 176 6.83 -20.21 16.12
CA GLU A 176 7.36 -20.10 14.77
C GLU A 176 6.25 -19.73 13.78
N CYS A 177 6.56 -18.91 12.76
CA CYS A 177 5.55 -18.55 11.76
C CYS A 177 5.01 -19.78 11.01
N VAL A 178 5.89 -20.76 10.73
CA VAL A 178 5.54 -22.00 10.03
C VAL A 178 4.41 -22.76 10.75
N HIS A 179 4.35 -22.70 12.09
CA HIS A 179 3.35 -23.43 12.87
C HIS A 179 1.91 -23.05 12.53
N CYS A 180 1.67 -21.80 12.12
CA CYS A 180 0.34 -21.32 11.72
C CYS A 180 0.23 -21.06 10.20
N HIS A 181 1.35 -20.88 9.50
CA HIS A 181 1.40 -20.50 8.08
C HIS A 181 1.89 -21.62 7.15
N GLU A 182 1.84 -22.87 7.59
CA GLU A 182 2.22 -24.02 6.75
C GLU A 182 1.21 -24.40 5.68
N SER A 183 -0.06 -24.06 5.86
CA SER A 183 -1.10 -24.49 4.94
C SER A 183 -2.25 -23.47 4.83
N GLY A 184 -3.23 -23.79 3.99
CA GLY A 184 -4.42 -22.97 3.78
C GLY A 184 -4.20 -21.73 2.92
N THR A 185 -5.24 -20.91 2.80
CA THR A 185 -5.26 -19.72 1.93
C THR A 185 -4.31 -18.61 2.38
N ARG A 186 -3.82 -18.68 3.62
CA ARG A 186 -2.88 -17.72 4.22
C ARG A 186 -1.50 -18.32 4.51
N GLY A 187 -1.27 -19.56 4.06
CA GLY A 187 0.01 -20.24 4.24
C GLY A 187 1.05 -19.71 3.25
N PHE A 188 2.23 -19.36 3.75
CA PHE A 188 3.38 -18.92 2.95
C PHE A 188 4.67 -19.70 3.26
N ALA A 189 4.65 -20.57 4.25
CA ALA A 189 5.80 -21.33 4.72
C ALA A 189 5.47 -22.81 4.77
N ARG A 190 5.50 -23.54 3.64
CA ARG A 190 5.02 -24.93 3.54
C ARG A 190 5.55 -25.85 4.66
N PRO A 191 4.84 -26.93 5.02
CA PRO A 191 5.34 -27.88 6.01
C PRO A 191 6.67 -28.48 5.56
N ILE A 192 7.61 -28.59 6.48
CA ILE A 192 8.87 -29.28 6.25
C ILE A 192 8.63 -30.77 6.56
N PRO A 193 8.79 -31.69 5.59
CA PRO A 193 8.75 -33.13 5.79
C PRO A 193 9.70 -33.61 6.89
N GLU A 194 9.30 -34.68 7.58
CA GLU A 194 10.08 -35.30 8.64
C GLU A 194 11.51 -35.63 8.20
N GLY A 195 12.47 -35.40 9.11
CA GLY A 195 13.89 -35.65 8.86
C GLY A 195 14.63 -34.52 8.15
N ARG A 196 13.97 -33.38 7.87
CA ARG A 196 14.61 -32.16 7.39
C ARG A 196 14.37 -31.00 8.35
N ASP A 197 15.32 -30.07 8.38
CA ASP A 197 15.26 -28.82 9.14
C ASP A 197 15.01 -27.58 8.26
N PHE A 198 15.00 -27.76 6.94
CA PHE A 198 14.80 -26.68 5.97
C PHE A 198 14.12 -27.15 4.67
N TRP A 199 13.64 -26.18 3.88
CA TRP A 199 13.06 -26.41 2.55
C TRP A 199 14.13 -26.72 1.51
N ASN A 200 13.78 -27.52 0.50
CA ASN A 200 14.60 -27.66 -0.70
C ASN A 200 14.35 -26.48 -1.67
N GLU A 201 15.03 -26.49 -2.82
CA GLU A 201 14.94 -25.42 -3.83
C GLU A 201 13.50 -25.25 -4.36
N GLU A 202 12.88 -26.36 -4.79
CA GLU A 202 11.54 -26.37 -5.38
C GLU A 202 10.45 -25.88 -4.40
N GLU A 203 10.62 -26.12 -3.11
CA GLU A 203 9.75 -25.62 -2.05
C GLU A 203 10.03 -24.15 -1.74
N THR A 204 11.30 -23.74 -1.76
CA THR A 204 11.71 -22.35 -1.57
C THR A 204 11.17 -21.44 -2.67
N GLU A 205 11.27 -21.85 -3.94
CA GLU A 205 10.68 -21.09 -5.07
C GLU A 205 9.18 -20.87 -4.88
N ARG A 206 8.48 -21.90 -4.39
CA ARG A 206 7.04 -21.81 -4.11
C ARG A 206 6.72 -20.92 -2.93
N ASN A 207 7.47 -21.04 -1.84
CA ASN A 207 7.33 -20.15 -0.68
C ASN A 207 7.59 -18.71 -1.12
N PHE A 208 8.64 -18.44 -1.90
CA PHE A 208 8.93 -17.12 -2.44
C PHE A 208 7.76 -16.58 -3.27
N ALA A 209 7.23 -17.38 -4.21
CA ALA A 209 6.10 -16.98 -5.05
C ALA A 209 4.83 -16.63 -4.25
N VAL A 210 4.65 -17.22 -3.07
CA VAL A 210 3.53 -16.92 -2.17
C VAL A 210 3.86 -15.73 -1.25
N THR A 211 5.03 -15.71 -0.62
CA THR A 211 5.50 -14.61 0.24
C THR A 211 5.45 -13.27 -0.49
N ARG A 212 5.85 -13.23 -1.76
CA ARG A 212 5.80 -12.01 -2.59
C ARG A 212 4.41 -11.38 -2.70
N ARG A 213 3.34 -12.12 -2.43
CA ARG A 213 1.96 -11.60 -2.42
C ARG A 213 1.64 -10.79 -1.16
N TYR A 214 2.47 -10.91 -0.12
CA TYR A 214 2.35 -10.19 1.14
C TYR A 214 3.37 -9.05 1.26
N VAL A 215 4.10 -8.77 0.19
CA VAL A 215 5.15 -7.74 0.13
C VAL A 215 4.78 -6.75 -0.96
N GLU A 216 4.82 -5.47 -0.60
CA GLU A 216 4.75 -4.34 -1.53
C GLU A 216 6.19 -3.84 -1.73
N PRO A 217 6.85 -4.17 -2.85
CA PRO A 217 8.25 -3.84 -3.03
C PRO A 217 8.49 -2.33 -2.95
N GLY A 218 9.50 -1.91 -2.19
CA GLY A 218 9.78 -0.51 -1.89
C GLY A 218 9.04 0.04 -0.66
N GLU A 219 7.98 -0.62 -0.20
CA GLU A 219 7.04 -0.08 0.79
C GLU A 219 6.85 -1.04 2.00
N PRO A 220 7.79 -1.07 2.96
CA PRO A 220 7.73 -1.94 4.14
C PRO A 220 6.45 -1.81 4.95
N MET A 221 5.97 -0.57 5.14
CA MET A 221 4.77 -0.29 5.93
C MET A 221 3.45 -0.59 5.20
N MET A 222 3.50 -0.95 3.91
CA MET A 222 2.37 -1.49 3.16
C MET A 222 2.46 -3.01 2.99
N SER A 223 3.57 -3.62 3.41
CA SER A 223 3.83 -5.06 3.27
C SER A 223 3.25 -5.83 4.45
N ARG A 224 2.20 -6.61 4.20
CA ARG A 224 1.53 -7.43 5.23
C ARG A 224 2.47 -8.39 5.96
N LEU A 225 3.50 -8.89 5.29
CA LEU A 225 4.52 -9.72 5.91
C LEU A 225 5.19 -9.01 7.12
N LEU A 226 5.33 -7.69 7.05
CA LEU A 226 6.00 -6.87 8.06
C LEU A 226 5.02 -6.25 9.06
N THR A 227 3.79 -5.94 8.65
CA THR A 227 2.83 -5.21 9.49
C THR A 227 1.88 -6.12 10.27
N HIS A 228 1.54 -7.30 9.75
CA HIS A 228 0.58 -8.20 10.42
C HIS A 228 1.10 -8.71 11.79
N PRO A 229 2.36 -9.19 11.91
CA PRO A 229 2.90 -9.61 13.20
C PRO A 229 3.56 -8.47 14.00
N LEU A 230 3.61 -7.24 13.48
CA LEU A 230 4.07 -6.05 14.21
C LEU A 230 3.04 -5.63 15.26
N ALA A 231 3.48 -5.14 16.42
CA ALA A 231 2.58 -4.64 17.44
C ALA A 231 1.83 -3.37 16.97
N PRO A 232 0.58 -3.13 17.42
CA PRO A 232 -0.18 -1.95 17.03
C PRO A 232 0.52 -0.62 17.31
N ALA A 233 1.29 -0.53 18.41
CA ALA A 233 2.05 0.67 18.76
C ALA A 233 3.17 0.99 17.74
N GLY A 234 3.70 -0.03 17.05
CA GLY A 234 4.63 0.13 15.93
C GLY A 234 3.93 0.36 14.58
N GLY A 235 2.60 0.40 14.56
CA GLY A 235 1.81 0.55 13.33
C GLY A 235 1.40 -0.76 12.66
N GLY A 236 1.46 -1.89 13.37
CA GLY A 236 0.94 -3.17 12.90
C GLY A 236 -0.58 -3.35 13.09
N ASP A 237 -1.11 -4.47 12.62
CA ASP A 237 -2.56 -4.76 12.64
C ASP A 237 -3.10 -4.86 14.08
N TYR A 238 -4.37 -4.55 14.34
CA TYR A 238 -4.98 -4.79 15.66
C TYR A 238 -5.11 -6.27 16.01
N PHE A 239 -5.23 -7.14 15.01
CA PHE A 239 -5.44 -8.56 15.20
C PHE A 239 -4.41 -9.38 14.42
N HIS A 240 -3.70 -10.23 15.14
CA HIS A 240 -2.93 -11.36 14.64
C HIS A 240 -3.28 -12.54 15.54
N GLY A 241 -3.71 -13.67 14.97
CA GLY A 241 -4.11 -14.84 15.76
C GLY A 241 -2.95 -15.50 16.51
N GLY A 242 -1.71 -15.15 16.15
CA GLY A 242 -0.48 -15.54 16.83
C GLY A 242 0.22 -14.37 17.55
N PRO A 243 1.42 -14.61 18.09
CA PRO A 243 2.16 -13.59 18.83
C PRO A 243 2.55 -12.39 17.97
N ARG A 244 2.87 -11.28 18.62
CA ARG A 244 3.48 -10.11 17.97
C ARG A 244 4.97 -10.33 17.90
N ARG A 245 5.47 -10.64 16.69
CA ARG A 245 6.89 -10.90 16.48
C ARG A 245 7.74 -9.68 16.79
N TRP A 246 7.29 -8.47 16.45
CA TRP A 246 8.05 -7.23 16.66
C TRP A 246 7.24 -6.21 17.46
N ALA A 247 7.89 -5.56 18.43
CA ALA A 247 7.27 -4.51 19.24
C ALA A 247 7.21 -3.15 18.52
N SER A 248 8.16 -2.86 17.65
CA SER A 248 8.25 -1.61 16.87
C SER A 248 9.01 -1.85 15.57
N THR A 249 8.99 -0.85 14.70
CA THR A 249 9.82 -0.81 13.48
C THR A 249 11.31 -0.72 13.78
N GLU A 250 11.71 -0.42 15.02
CA GLU A 250 13.12 -0.33 15.41
C GLU A 250 13.75 -1.70 15.72
N ASP A 251 12.95 -2.77 15.69
CA ASP A 251 13.48 -4.13 15.87
C ASP A 251 14.49 -4.46 14.75
N PRO A 252 15.70 -4.95 15.06
CA PRO A 252 16.72 -5.23 14.06
C PRO A 252 16.28 -6.20 12.96
N GLU A 253 15.47 -7.21 13.31
CA GLU A 253 14.97 -8.16 12.33
C GLU A 253 13.89 -7.53 11.45
N TRP A 254 13.06 -6.65 12.02
CA TRP A 254 12.11 -5.85 11.25
C TRP A 254 12.85 -4.96 10.24
N GLN A 255 13.91 -4.26 10.67
CA GLN A 255 14.72 -3.40 9.81
C GLN A 255 15.44 -4.17 8.70
N MET A 256 15.96 -5.36 9.01
CA MET A 256 16.51 -6.28 8.01
C MET A 256 15.48 -6.64 6.94
N LEU A 257 14.26 -7.05 7.33
CA LEU A 257 13.21 -7.36 6.37
C LEU A 257 12.75 -6.11 5.60
N ALA A 258 12.69 -4.94 6.25
CA ALA A 258 12.32 -3.69 5.62
C ALA A 258 13.34 -3.27 4.55
N ALA A 259 14.63 -3.45 4.82
CA ALA A 259 15.71 -3.25 3.85
C ALA A 259 15.56 -4.19 2.65
N TRP A 260 15.31 -5.48 2.87
CA TRP A 260 15.05 -6.44 1.80
C TRP A 260 13.80 -6.04 0.97
N VAL A 261 12.72 -5.59 1.61
CA VAL A 261 11.53 -5.08 0.91
C VAL A 261 11.84 -3.86 0.06
N ARG A 262 12.73 -2.98 0.51
CA ARG A 262 13.23 -1.82 -0.27
C ARG A 262 14.19 -2.20 -1.40
N GLY A 263 14.54 -3.48 -1.54
CA GLY A 263 15.50 -3.96 -2.54
C GLY A 263 16.96 -3.72 -2.16
N GLU A 264 17.23 -3.47 -0.88
CA GLU A 264 18.58 -3.36 -0.34
C GLU A 264 19.16 -4.75 -0.05
N THR A 265 20.47 -4.82 0.22
CA THR A 265 21.19 -6.05 0.58
C THR A 265 21.61 -6.04 2.06
N PRO A 266 20.67 -6.26 3.00
CA PRO A 266 20.98 -6.26 4.43
C PRO A 266 21.78 -7.50 4.85
N ALA A 267 22.43 -7.43 6.01
CA ALA A 267 22.98 -8.62 6.66
C ALA A 267 21.85 -9.43 7.32
N CYS A 268 21.99 -10.76 7.35
CA CYS A 268 21.04 -11.62 8.05
C CYS A 268 21.29 -11.57 9.56
N VAL A 269 20.29 -11.14 10.34
CA VAL A 269 20.39 -11.03 11.82
C VAL A 269 19.55 -12.05 12.58
N VAL A 270 18.94 -13.00 11.86
CA VAL A 270 18.05 -14.02 12.45
C VAL A 270 18.82 -14.90 13.44
N GLY A 271 18.32 -15.01 14.66
CA GLY A 271 18.92 -15.82 15.73
C GLY A 271 20.14 -15.19 16.41
N GLU A 272 20.54 -13.96 16.08
CA GLU A 272 21.71 -13.29 16.68
C GLU A 272 21.39 -12.58 18.01
N GLY A 273 20.11 -12.36 18.34
CA GLY A 273 19.68 -11.50 19.45
C GLY A 273 19.30 -12.18 20.78
N TYR A 274 19.54 -13.48 20.95
CA TYR A 274 19.10 -14.24 22.13
C TYR A 274 20.18 -15.14 22.76
N ARG A 275 21.47 -14.79 22.56
CA ARG A 275 22.58 -15.41 23.29
C ARG A 275 22.93 -14.63 24.54
#